data_AF-A0A5C8SY27-F1
#
_entry.id   AF-A0A5C8SY27-F1
#
_cell.length_a   1.000
_cell.length_b   1.000
_cell.length_c   1.000
_cell.angle_alpha   90.00
_cell.angle_beta   90.00
_cell.angle_gamma   90.00
#
_symmetry.space_group_name_H-M   'P 1'
#
loop_
_entity.id
_entity.type
_entity.pdbx_description
1 polymer ?
#
loop_
_entity_poly.entity_id
_entity_poly.type
_entity_poly.pdbx_seq_one_letter_code
_entity_poly.pdbx_strand_id
1 'polypeptide(L)'
;MMPIRVAGAVVEPVTVPELRGYLRLDPDDAAEDDLLAALIAAARAELETETRRILVPGTWRLVLDRPPADGRVPVPLSPLVDLVRAGFSAADGGFVALGPG
;
A
#
# COMPACT_ATOMS: atom_id res chain seq x y z
N MET A 1 2.08 -10.49 -13.44
CA MET A 1 1.19 -9.39 -13.01
C MET A 1 1.97 -8.49 -12.06
N MET A 2 2.20 -7.23 -12.42
CA MET A 2 2.87 -6.24 -11.58
C MET A 2 1.83 -5.26 -11.02
N PRO A 3 1.71 -5.10 -9.68
CA PRO A 3 0.80 -4.12 -9.10
C PRO A 3 1.22 -2.70 -9.41
N ILE A 4 0.26 -1.84 -9.77
CA ILE A 4 0.49 -0.42 -10.00
C ILE A 4 -0.25 0.35 -8.91
N ARG A 5 0.47 1.13 -8.10
CA ARG A 5 -0.16 2.03 -7.12
C ARG A 5 -0.79 3.21 -7.86
N VAL A 6 -2.09 3.41 -7.67
CA VAL A 6 -2.86 4.44 -8.39
C VAL A 6 -3.12 5.65 -7.50
N ALA A 7 -3.36 5.43 -6.20
CA ALA A 7 -3.65 6.48 -5.25
C ALA A 7 -3.31 6.06 -3.81
N GLY A 8 -3.36 7.03 -2.90
CA GLY A 8 -3.19 6.88 -1.45
C GLY A 8 -2.08 7.78 -0.95
N ALA A 9 -2.37 8.66 0.02
CA ALA A 9 -1.32 9.38 0.72
C ALA A 9 -0.42 8.37 1.47
N VAL A 10 0.88 8.64 1.53
CA VAL A 10 1.76 7.91 2.42
C VAL A 10 1.58 8.54 3.80
N VAL A 11 0.83 7.88 4.66
CA VAL A 11 0.68 8.26 6.07
C VAL A 11 1.41 7.20 6.87
N GLU A 12 2.54 7.57 7.48
CA GLU A 12 3.35 6.62 8.21
C GLU A 12 2.59 6.09 9.45
N PRO A 13 2.70 4.79 9.80
CA PRO A 13 1.96 4.19 10.91
C PRO A 13 2.35 4.74 12.29
N VAL A 14 3.52 5.38 12.39
CA VAL A 14 4.03 6.04 13.59
C VAL A 14 4.44 7.45 13.17
N THR A 15 4.04 8.44 13.94
CA THR A 15 4.39 9.84 13.73
C THR A 15 5.71 10.19 14.43
N VAL A 16 6.38 11.26 13.98
CA VAL A 16 7.59 11.75 14.64
C VAL A 16 7.35 12.08 16.13
N PRO A 17 6.27 12.80 16.53
CA PRO A 17 5.97 13.04 17.94
C PRO A 17 5.80 11.76 18.78
N GLU A 18 5.15 10.73 18.24
CA GLU A 18 4.99 9.43 18.92
C GLU A 18 6.34 8.76 19.14
N LEU A 19 7.20 8.73 18.13
CA LEU A 19 8.55 8.15 18.25
C LEU A 19 9.44 8.95 19.20
N ARG A 20 9.38 10.29 19.17
CA ARG A 20 10.10 11.15 20.13
C ARG A 20 9.70 10.83 21.57
N GLY A 21 8.41 10.70 21.83
CA GLY A 21 7.87 10.32 23.13
C GLY A 21 8.34 8.94 23.58
N TYR A 22 8.37 7.96 22.66
CA TYR A 22 8.88 6.62 22.91
C TYR A 22 10.38 6.63 23.28
N LEU A 23 11.19 7.41 22.54
CA LEU A 23 12.63 7.55 22.75
C LEU A 23 12.99 8.49 23.92
N ARG A 24 12.01 9.19 24.49
CA ARG A 24 12.18 10.17 25.58
C ARG A 24 13.15 11.31 25.21
N LEU A 25 13.04 11.81 23.98
CA LEU A 25 13.77 13.00 23.55
C LEU A 25 13.23 14.24 24.26
N ASP A 26 14.08 15.26 24.39
CA ASP A 26 13.68 16.54 24.97
C ASP A 26 12.53 17.16 24.14
N PRO A 27 11.38 17.49 24.75
CA PRO A 27 10.25 18.08 24.03
C PRO A 27 10.57 19.36 23.25
N ASP A 28 11.57 20.14 23.69
CA ASP A 28 11.91 21.44 23.11
C ASP A 28 13.01 21.35 22.03
N ASP A 29 13.61 20.17 21.80
CA ASP A 29 14.69 19.96 20.82
C ASP A 29 14.22 19.16 19.59
N ALA A 30 14.04 19.83 18.45
CA ALA A 30 13.58 19.23 17.19
C ALA A 30 14.71 18.87 16.19
N ALA A 31 15.98 18.88 16.60
CA ALA A 31 17.10 18.69 15.67
C ALA A 31 17.10 17.36 14.92
N GLU A 32 16.52 16.31 15.51
CA GLU A 32 16.51 14.94 14.97
C GLU A 32 15.24 14.60 14.18
N ASP A 33 14.28 15.51 14.04
CA ASP A 33 12.94 15.19 13.49
C ASP A 33 13.00 14.64 12.06
N ASP A 34 13.88 15.20 11.22
CA ASP A 34 14.08 14.72 9.84
C ASP A 34 14.72 13.32 9.81
N LEU A 35 15.65 13.04 10.73
CA LEU A 35 16.25 11.71 10.85
C LEU A 35 15.20 10.69 11.31
N LEU A 36 14.39 11.04 12.31
CA LEU A 36 13.31 10.19 12.80
C LEU A 36 12.28 9.90 11.70
N ALA A 37 11.90 10.90 10.91
CA ALA A 37 11.01 10.71 9.76
C ALA A 37 11.59 9.71 8.74
N ALA A 38 12.89 9.81 8.43
CA ALA A 38 13.56 8.89 7.54
C ALA A 38 13.63 7.46 8.11
N LEU A 39 13.92 7.32 9.42
CA LEU A 39 13.98 6.03 10.11
C LEU A 39 12.62 5.34 10.16
N ILE A 40 11.53 6.09 10.40
CA ILE A 40 10.17 5.56 10.38
C ILE A 40 9.85 4.96 8.99
N ALA A 41 10.12 5.70 7.93
CA ALA A 41 9.87 5.24 6.56
C ALA A 41 10.73 4.01 6.20
N ALA A 42 11.99 4.00 6.62
CA ALA A 42 12.90 2.87 6.41
C ALA A 42 12.42 1.61 7.17
N ALA A 43 12.06 1.75 8.45
CA ALA A 43 11.54 0.66 9.26
C ALA A 43 10.25 0.08 8.68
N ARG A 44 9.32 0.93 8.20
CA ARG A 44 8.15 0.46 7.48
C ARG A 44 8.54 -0.37 6.25
N ALA A 45 9.43 0.14 5.39
CA ALA A 45 9.81 -0.55 4.16
C ALA A 45 10.46 -1.92 4.43
N GLU A 46 11.29 -2.01 5.48
CA GLU A 46 11.87 -3.27 5.94
C GLU A 46 10.79 -4.25 6.43
N LEU A 47 9.88 -3.80 7.30
CA LEU A 47 8.80 -4.62 7.82
C LEU A 47 7.82 -5.06 6.72
N GLU A 48 7.49 -4.21 5.75
CA GLU A 48 6.65 -4.57 4.61
C GLU A 48 7.32 -5.68 3.76
N THR A 49 8.63 -5.62 3.61
CA THR A 49 9.43 -6.64 2.90
C THR A 49 9.44 -7.97 3.67
N GLU A 50 9.79 -7.93 4.95
CA GLU A 50 9.90 -9.13 5.79
C GLU A 50 8.56 -9.83 5.99
N THR A 51 7.53 -9.05 6.34
CA THR A 51 6.20 -9.59 6.63
C THR A 51 5.38 -9.88 5.37
N ARG A 52 5.81 -9.37 4.21
CA ARG A 52 5.05 -9.38 2.94
C ARG A 52 3.65 -8.79 3.10
N ARG A 53 3.56 -7.69 3.86
CA ARG A 53 2.34 -6.93 4.10
C ARG A 53 2.53 -5.50 3.63
N ILE A 54 1.42 -4.85 3.26
CA ILE A 54 1.35 -3.42 3.06
C ILE A 54 0.83 -2.82 4.36
N LEU A 55 1.67 -2.04 5.03
CA LEU A 55 1.36 -1.38 6.29
C LEU A 55 0.77 0.01 6.07
N VAL A 56 1.07 0.65 4.94
CA VAL A 56 0.44 1.90 4.52
C VAL A 56 -0.54 1.63 3.38
N PRO A 57 -1.87 1.63 3.66
CA PRO A 57 -2.87 1.30 2.66
C PRO A 57 -2.79 2.21 1.43
N GLY A 58 -3.18 1.65 0.29
CA GLY A 58 -3.25 2.39 -0.96
C GLY A 58 -4.20 1.71 -1.94
N THR A 59 -4.58 2.43 -2.97
CA THR A 59 -5.38 1.88 -4.07
C THR A 59 -4.43 1.36 -5.14
N TRP A 60 -4.57 0.08 -5.45
CA TRP A 60 -3.73 -0.62 -6.41
C TRP A 60 -4.55 -1.08 -7.61
N ARG A 61 -3.91 -1.11 -8.78
CA ARG A 61 -4.44 -1.70 -10.00
C ARG A 61 -3.64 -2.94 -10.35
N LEU A 62 -4.37 -4.02 -10.58
CA LEU A 62 -3.86 -5.29 -11.05
C LEU A 62 -4.40 -5.49 -12.48
N VAL A 63 -3.51 -5.79 -13.42
CA VAL A 63 -3.87 -6.04 -14.83
C VAL A 63 -3.40 -7.43 -15.19
N LEU A 64 -4.31 -8.22 -15.76
CA LEU A 64 -4.03 -9.53 -16.32
C LEU A 64 -4.27 -9.48 -17.82
N ASP A 65 -3.33 -9.99 -18.61
CA ASP A 65 -3.44 -10.02 -20.07
C ASP A 65 -4.54 -10.99 -20.54
N ARG A 66 -4.88 -11.97 -19.70
CA ARG A 66 -5.94 -12.96 -19.94
C ARG A 66 -6.63 -13.36 -18.65
N PRO A 67 -7.92 -13.71 -18.69
CA PRO A 67 -8.62 -14.24 -17.52
C PRO A 67 -8.00 -15.57 -17.06
N PRO A 68 -7.94 -15.83 -15.74
CA PRO A 68 -7.50 -17.11 -15.20
C PRO A 68 -8.51 -18.21 -15.55
N ALA A 69 -8.02 -19.40 -15.91
CA ALA A 69 -8.85 -20.52 -16.37
C ALA A 69 -9.76 -21.09 -15.26
N ASP A 70 -9.33 -20.99 -14.01
CA ASP A 70 -10.06 -21.43 -12.81
C ASP A 70 -10.90 -20.31 -12.18
N GLY A 71 -10.96 -19.13 -12.80
CA GLY A 71 -11.67 -17.96 -12.30
C GLY A 71 -11.03 -17.31 -11.06
N ARG A 72 -9.83 -17.71 -10.63
CA ARG A 72 -9.18 -17.20 -9.43
C ARG A 72 -8.07 -16.22 -9.79
N VAL A 73 -8.15 -15.01 -9.25
CA VAL A 73 -7.11 -14.00 -9.43
C VAL A 73 -6.18 -14.02 -8.20
N PRO A 74 -4.89 -14.39 -8.33
CA PRO A 74 -3.95 -14.29 -7.23
C PRO A 74 -3.65 -12.82 -6.96
N VAL A 75 -3.91 -12.36 -5.74
CA VAL A 75 -3.64 -10.98 -5.32
C VAL A 75 -2.32 -10.96 -4.52
N PRO A 76 -1.20 -10.44 -5.08
CA PRO A 76 0.11 -10.43 -4.43
C PRO A 76 0.23 -9.27 -3.41
N LEU A 77 -0.89 -8.81 -2.88
CA LEU A 77 -1.01 -7.68 -1.97
C LEU A 77 -1.77 -8.15 -0.74
N SER A 78 -1.24 -7.87 0.44
CA SER A 78 -1.83 -8.32 1.70
C SER A 78 -1.71 -7.24 2.78
N PRO A 79 -2.74 -7.02 3.62
CA PRO A 79 -4.09 -7.59 3.49
C PRO A 79 -4.87 -6.89 2.36
N LEU A 80 -5.71 -7.65 1.65
CA LEU A 80 -6.75 -7.06 0.80
C LEU A 80 -7.93 -6.69 1.69
N VAL A 81 -8.22 -5.39 1.79
CA VAL A 81 -9.28 -4.87 2.67
C VAL A 81 -10.54 -4.47 1.91
N ASP A 82 -10.42 -4.16 0.61
CA ASP A 82 -11.55 -3.75 -0.22
C ASP A 82 -11.27 -4.01 -1.72
N LEU A 83 -12.32 -4.22 -2.50
CA LEU A 83 -12.28 -4.34 -3.96
C LEU A 83 -13.07 -3.19 -4.58
N VAL A 84 -12.36 -2.16 -5.06
CA VAL A 84 -12.98 -0.95 -5.62
C VAL A 84 -13.75 -1.23 -6.91
N ARG A 85 -13.16 -2.01 -7.84
CA ARG A 85 -13.80 -2.46 -9.09
C ARG A 85 -13.05 -3.61 -9.72
N ALA A 86 -13.77 -4.45 -10.47
CA ALA A 86 -13.22 -5.49 -11.33
C ALA A 86 -13.96 -5.50 -12.68
N GLY A 87 -13.28 -5.89 -13.76
CA GLY A 87 -13.85 -5.85 -15.10
C GLY A 87 -12.82 -6.12 -16.19
N PHE A 88 -13.29 -6.14 -17.43
CA PHE A 88 -12.48 -6.35 -18.62
C PHE A 88 -12.28 -5.02 -19.36
N SER A 89 -11.06 -4.80 -19.83
CA SER A 89 -10.75 -3.70 -20.75
C SER A 89 -10.75 -4.22 -22.18
N ALA A 90 -11.42 -3.48 -23.08
CA ALA A 90 -11.42 -3.73 -24.51
C ALA A 90 -10.29 -2.94 -25.21
N ALA A 91 -9.96 -3.33 -26.44
CA ALA A 91 -8.87 -2.72 -27.21
C ALA A 91 -9.13 -1.23 -27.56
N ASP A 92 -10.39 -0.81 -27.56
CA ASP A 92 -10.82 0.58 -27.76
C ASP A 92 -10.74 1.43 -26.47
N GLY A 93 -10.28 0.85 -25.36
CA GLY A 93 -10.25 1.50 -24.05
C GLY A 93 -11.56 1.39 -23.26
N GLY A 94 -12.58 0.74 -23.81
CA GLY A 94 -13.82 0.44 -23.12
C GLY A 94 -13.59 -0.42 -21.87
N PHE A 95 -14.41 -0.23 -20.84
CA PHE A 95 -14.36 -1.04 -19.63
C PHE A 95 -15.73 -1.66 -19.35
N VAL A 96 -15.77 -2.98 -19.27
CA VAL A 96 -16.97 -3.74 -18.92
C VAL A 96 -16.80 -4.25 -17.49
N ALA A 97 -17.59 -3.70 -16.57
CA ALA A 97 -17.56 -4.12 -15.17
C ALA A 97 -18.01 -5.58 -15.05
N LEU A 98 -17.34 -6.34 -14.18
CA LEU A 98 -17.87 -7.61 -13.70
C LEU A 98 -19.04 -7.30 -12.77
N GLY A 99 -20.18 -7.96 -13.00
CA GLY A 99 -21.33 -7.84 -12.12
C GLY A 99 -21.03 -8.38 -10.71
N PRO A 100 -21.86 -8.03 -9.71
CA PRO A 100 -21.79 -8.72 -8.42
C PRO A 100 -22.03 -10.22 -8.63
N GLY A 101 -21.20 -11.04 -7.98
CA GLY A 101 -21.37 -12.50 -7.96
C GLY A 101 -22.50 -12.96 -7.06
#